data_AF-A0AAW2Y2U2-F1
#
_entry.id   AF-A0AAW2Y2U2-F1
#
_cell.length_a   1.000
_cell.length_b   1.000
_cell.length_c   1.000
_cell.angle_alpha   90.00
_cell.angle_beta   90.00
_cell.angle_gamma   90.00
#
_symmetry.space_group_name_H-M   'P 1'
#
loop_
_entity.id
_entity.type
_entity.pdbx_description
1 polymer ?
#
loop_
_entity_poly.entity_id
_entity_poly.type
_entity_poly.pdbx_seq_one_letter_code
_entity_poly.pdbx_strand_id
1 'polypeptide(L)'
;MLAAAQIRPGIHISDRSSSINLSCPGKITFLRLRQLTQKVCLSEAARTHSLVKQSKLFVLNTEDGHPSAAVSEEEANEVPVLNNESITILSQWSPPRYLWRGLSVLILTGQVIIRTMNCKIHWKNTLQQLERVGPKSLGVCLLTSAFVGMAFTIQFVREFTRLGLNRSVGGVLALAFARELSPVVTSIVVAGRIGSAFAAELGTMQVSEQTDTLRVLGADPVDYLVTPRVLASCIALPFLTLMCFTVGMASSALLADGVYGISINIILDSAQRALKSWDIISAMIKSQVFGAIISVVSCAWGVTTLGGAKGVGESTTSAVVVSLVGIFIADFALSYCFFQGAGDSLKNCM
;
A
#
# COMPACT_ATOMS: atom_id res chain seq x y z
N MET A 1 -40.13 -8.15 -38.94
CA MET A 1 -39.22 -9.31 -39.08
C MET A 1 -38.34 -9.31 -37.84
N LEU A 2 -38.82 -9.92 -36.73
CA LEU A 2 -38.51 -11.30 -36.29
C LEU A 2 -37.00 -11.45 -35.98
N ALA A 3 -36.53 -11.82 -34.78
CA ALA A 3 -37.16 -12.56 -33.71
C ALA A 3 -36.49 -12.33 -32.34
N ALA A 4 -37.29 -12.50 -31.29
CA ALA A 4 -36.92 -12.65 -29.90
C ALA A 4 -36.41 -14.08 -29.61
N ALA A 5 -35.59 -14.24 -28.56
CA ALA A 5 -35.45 -15.51 -27.85
C ALA A 5 -34.96 -15.30 -26.40
N GLN A 6 -35.89 -15.35 -25.44
CA GLN A 6 -35.65 -15.72 -24.04
C GLN A 6 -35.51 -17.25 -23.94
N ILE A 7 -34.57 -17.79 -23.16
CA ILE A 7 -34.73 -19.01 -22.33
C ILE A 7 -33.79 -18.93 -21.09
N ARG A 8 -34.35 -19.03 -19.87
CA ARG A 8 -33.71 -19.44 -18.59
C ARG A 8 -34.05 -20.94 -18.34
N PRO A 9 -33.68 -21.57 -17.20
CA PRO A 9 -32.37 -21.91 -16.64
C PRO A 9 -32.21 -23.44 -16.47
N GLY A 10 -30.98 -23.96 -16.39
CA GLY A 10 -30.71 -25.39 -16.19
C GLY A 10 -30.01 -25.67 -14.86
N ILE A 11 -30.76 -26.17 -13.88
CA ILE A 11 -30.26 -26.78 -12.64
C ILE A 11 -29.74 -28.18 -13.00
N HIS A 12 -28.51 -28.51 -12.60
CA HIS A 12 -28.07 -29.91 -12.51
C HIS A 12 -27.28 -30.12 -11.22
N ILE A 13 -27.92 -30.85 -10.31
CA ILE A 13 -27.35 -31.49 -9.14
C ILE A 13 -26.76 -32.83 -9.62
N SER A 14 -25.50 -33.11 -9.30
CA SER A 14 -25.03 -34.49 -9.18
C SER A 14 -23.98 -34.56 -8.08
N ASP A 15 -24.31 -35.43 -7.13
CA ASP A 15 -23.62 -35.78 -5.91
C ASP A 15 -22.54 -36.84 -6.22
N ARG A 16 -21.31 -36.66 -5.68
CA ARG A 16 -20.46 -37.80 -5.29
C ARG A 16 -19.29 -37.38 -4.40
N SER A 17 -19.50 -37.63 -3.12
CA SER A 17 -18.55 -38.14 -2.12
C SER A 17 -17.16 -38.57 -2.64
N SER A 18 -16.13 -37.96 -2.06
CA SER A 18 -14.89 -38.66 -1.73
C SER A 18 -14.26 -38.04 -0.48
N SER A 19 -14.46 -38.74 0.62
CA SER A 19 -13.82 -38.64 1.92
C SER A 19 -12.28 -38.66 1.84
N ILE A 20 -11.62 -37.64 2.40
CA ILE A 20 -10.24 -37.75 2.86
C ILE A 20 -10.16 -37.19 4.28
N ASN A 21 -10.09 -38.12 5.23
CA ASN A 21 -9.69 -37.89 6.61
C ASN A 21 -8.23 -37.42 6.62
N LEU A 22 -7.94 -36.27 7.24
CA LEU A 22 -6.62 -36.03 7.83
C LEU A 22 -6.79 -35.34 9.18
N SER A 23 -6.70 -36.16 10.23
CA SER A 23 -6.54 -35.77 11.63
C SER A 23 -5.09 -35.35 11.85
N CYS A 24 -4.84 -34.17 12.45
CA CYS A 24 -3.61 -33.84 13.20
C CYS A 24 -3.66 -32.41 13.79
N PRO A 25 -2.79 -32.05 14.77
CA PRO A 25 -3.22 -31.69 16.11
C PRO A 25 -2.92 -30.22 16.45
N GLY A 26 -3.95 -29.37 16.48
CA GLY A 26 -3.78 -27.97 16.88
C GLY A 26 -4.97 -27.36 17.63
N LYS A 27 -5.97 -28.19 17.94
CA LYS A 27 -7.29 -27.72 18.41
C LYS A 27 -7.31 -27.19 19.85
N ILE A 28 -6.31 -27.45 20.67
CA ILE A 28 -6.36 -27.15 22.11
C ILE A 28 -5.86 -25.72 22.42
N THR A 29 -4.89 -25.19 21.67
CA THR A 29 -4.37 -23.82 21.88
C THR A 29 -5.29 -22.74 21.28
N PHE A 30 -6.04 -23.07 20.23
CA PHE A 30 -6.90 -22.14 19.50
C PHE A 30 -8.21 -21.77 20.24
N LEU A 31 -8.69 -22.67 21.12
CA LEU A 31 -9.90 -22.44 21.92
C LEU A 31 -9.71 -21.38 23.02
N ARG A 32 -8.50 -21.27 23.59
CA ARG A 32 -8.19 -20.25 24.61
C ARG A 32 -8.10 -18.83 24.02
N LEU A 33 -7.65 -18.69 22.78
CA LEU A 33 -7.53 -17.37 22.12
C LEU A 33 -8.90 -16.81 21.68
N ARG A 34 -9.84 -17.68 21.32
CA ARG A 34 -11.21 -17.31 20.91
C ARG A 34 -12.06 -16.83 22.09
N GLN A 35 -11.85 -17.38 23.29
CA GLN A 35 -12.52 -16.92 24.52
C GLN A 35 -12.04 -15.52 24.97
N LEU A 36 -10.78 -15.18 24.71
CA LEU A 36 -10.23 -13.85 25.02
C LEU A 36 -10.78 -12.77 24.07
N THR A 37 -10.88 -13.05 22.77
CA THR A 37 -11.43 -12.09 21.79
C THR A 37 -12.95 -11.89 21.96
N GLN A 38 -13.70 -12.92 22.35
CA GLN A 38 -15.14 -12.81 22.57
C GLN A 38 -15.50 -12.05 23.86
N LYS A 39 -14.68 -12.15 24.92
CA LYS A 39 -14.86 -11.36 26.15
C LYS A 39 -14.55 -9.87 25.96
N VAL A 40 -13.58 -9.53 25.12
CA VAL A 40 -13.28 -8.12 24.78
C VAL A 40 -14.43 -7.49 24.01
N CYS A 41 -14.99 -8.21 23.02
CA CYS A 41 -16.07 -7.70 22.18
C CYS A 41 -17.40 -7.51 22.95
N LEU A 42 -17.72 -8.38 23.92
CA LEU A 42 -18.91 -8.25 24.77
C LEU A 42 -18.79 -7.10 25.79
N SER A 43 -17.57 -6.74 26.23
CA SER A 43 -17.35 -5.62 27.15
C SER A 43 -17.52 -4.25 26.48
N GLU A 44 -17.23 -4.13 25.18
CA GLU A 44 -17.40 -2.89 24.40
C GLU A 44 -18.84 -2.65 23.92
N ALA A 45 -19.58 -3.73 23.61
CA ALA A 45 -21.00 -3.62 23.24
C ALA A 45 -21.90 -3.17 24.40
N ALA A 46 -21.59 -3.57 25.64
CA ALA A 46 -22.31 -3.12 26.83
C ALA A 46 -22.03 -1.64 27.17
N ARG A 47 -20.83 -1.14 26.84
CA ARG A 47 -20.39 0.24 27.14
C ARG A 47 -20.92 1.26 26.14
N THR A 48 -21.23 0.85 24.92
CA THR A 48 -21.82 1.71 23.87
C THR A 48 -23.32 1.88 24.05
N HIS A 49 -24.03 0.89 24.60
CA HIS A 49 -25.47 0.96 24.83
C HIS A 49 -25.86 1.90 25.99
N SER A 50 -24.97 2.13 26.97
CA SER A 50 -25.23 3.08 28.08
C SER A 50 -25.07 4.55 27.65
N LEU A 51 -24.11 4.85 26.76
CA LEU A 51 -23.84 6.23 26.31
C LEU A 51 -24.91 6.77 25.35
N VAL A 52 -25.55 5.91 24.54
CA VAL A 52 -26.64 6.35 23.66
C VAL A 52 -27.91 6.71 24.45
N LYS A 53 -28.17 6.02 25.57
CA LYS A 53 -29.35 6.27 26.42
C LYS A 53 -29.25 7.59 27.20
N GLN A 54 -28.04 8.03 27.57
CA GLN A 54 -27.84 9.33 28.22
C GLN A 54 -28.00 10.52 27.27
N SER A 55 -27.64 10.37 25.98
CA SER A 55 -27.79 11.48 25.01
C SER A 55 -29.24 11.80 24.62
N LYS A 56 -30.15 10.81 24.68
CA LYS A 56 -31.57 11.00 24.32
C LYS A 56 -32.44 11.59 25.43
N LEU A 57 -31.93 11.73 26.66
CA LEU A 57 -32.70 12.28 27.78
C LEU A 57 -32.55 13.80 27.95
N PHE A 58 -31.72 14.47 27.14
CA PHE A 58 -31.32 15.87 27.36
C PHE A 58 -31.83 16.89 26.32
N VAL A 59 -32.76 16.51 25.43
CA VAL A 59 -33.37 17.46 24.48
C VAL A 59 -34.87 17.20 24.35
N LEU A 60 -35.65 17.75 25.29
CA LEU A 60 -37.04 18.16 25.06
C LEU A 60 -37.53 19.00 26.26
N ASN A 61 -37.45 20.33 26.15
CA ASN A 61 -38.60 21.21 26.36
C ASN A 61 -38.23 22.67 26.08
N THR A 62 -39.09 23.29 25.30
CA THR A 62 -39.14 24.73 24.98
C THR A 62 -40.40 25.28 25.66
N GLU A 63 -40.26 26.51 26.18
CA GLU A 63 -41.32 27.50 26.53
C GLU A 63 -42.08 27.36 27.86
N ASP A 64 -41.78 28.22 28.86
CA ASP A 64 -42.52 29.48 29.17
C ASP A 64 -42.15 30.10 30.55
N GLY A 65 -41.97 31.43 30.60
CA GLY A 65 -42.34 32.30 31.74
C GLY A 65 -41.37 32.59 32.92
N HIS A 66 -40.74 33.79 32.91
CA HIS A 66 -40.36 34.71 34.02
C HIS A 66 -39.52 34.25 35.27
N PRO A 67 -38.85 35.20 35.98
CA PRO A 67 -37.57 34.96 36.65
C PRO A 67 -37.65 34.97 38.18
N SER A 68 -36.66 34.35 38.83
CA SER A 68 -35.86 34.91 39.95
C SER A 68 -35.44 33.87 40.97
N ALA A 69 -34.33 34.21 41.62
CA ALA A 69 -33.92 33.83 42.98
C ALA A 69 -33.14 32.51 43.15
N ALA A 70 -31.86 32.73 43.41
CA ALA A 70 -30.96 31.90 44.20
C ALA A 70 -31.60 31.42 45.52
N VAL A 71 -31.08 30.32 46.07
CA VAL A 71 -30.69 30.16 47.48
C VAL A 71 -29.82 28.91 47.59
N SER A 72 -28.74 29.09 48.35
CA SER A 72 -27.67 28.15 48.71
C SER A 72 -28.08 27.20 49.84
N GLU A 73 -27.09 26.47 50.36
CA GLU A 73 -27.03 25.65 51.60
C GLU A 73 -27.28 24.15 51.35
N GLU A 74 -26.45 23.21 51.80
CA GLU A 74 -25.38 23.25 52.81
C GLU A 74 -24.47 22.02 52.66
N GLU A 75 -23.22 22.21 53.10
CA GLU A 75 -22.23 21.28 53.67
C GLU A 75 -22.72 19.88 54.12
N ALA A 76 -21.92 18.82 54.22
CA ALA A 76 -20.49 18.57 54.10
C ALA A 76 -20.30 17.03 54.05
N ASN A 77 -19.26 16.58 53.37
CA ASN A 77 -18.33 15.64 53.99
C ASN A 77 -17.07 15.50 53.13
N GLU A 78 -15.98 16.06 53.65
CA GLU A 78 -14.63 15.88 53.15
C GLU A 78 -14.17 14.43 53.38
N VAL A 79 -13.77 13.77 52.30
CA VAL A 79 -12.89 12.59 52.31
C VAL A 79 -11.69 12.99 51.45
N PRO A 80 -10.44 12.76 51.92
CA PRO A 80 -9.27 13.41 51.35
C PRO A 80 -9.07 13.01 49.88
N VAL A 81 -9.07 14.03 49.02
CA VAL A 81 -8.87 13.94 47.57
C VAL A 81 -7.40 13.58 47.31
N LEU A 82 -7.11 12.29 47.21
CA LEU A 82 -5.85 11.79 46.66
C LEU A 82 -6.04 11.52 45.15
N ASN A 83 -5.50 12.43 44.34
CA ASN A 83 -5.09 12.22 42.95
C ASN A 83 -6.14 11.66 41.97
N ASN A 84 -7.19 12.44 41.71
CA ASN A 84 -8.09 12.19 40.57
C ASN A 84 -7.59 12.84 39.24
N GLU A 85 -6.49 13.61 39.26
CA GLU A 85 -5.91 14.24 38.07
C GLU A 85 -5.13 13.26 37.17
N SER A 86 -4.65 12.14 37.69
CA SER A 86 -3.86 11.18 36.90
C SER A 86 -4.72 10.27 36.01
N ILE A 87 -6.00 10.10 36.35
CA ILE A 87 -6.91 9.15 35.67
C ILE A 87 -7.65 9.83 34.49
N THR A 88 -7.72 11.16 34.45
CA THR A 88 -8.34 11.93 33.36
C THR A 88 -7.41 12.16 32.17
N ILE A 89 -6.09 12.26 32.39
CA ILE A 89 -5.11 12.47 31.30
C ILE A 89 -4.98 11.23 30.40
N LEU A 90 -5.14 10.02 30.96
CA LEU A 90 -5.03 8.76 30.21
C LEU A 90 -6.29 8.35 29.44
N SER A 91 -7.46 8.93 29.72
CA SER A 91 -8.70 8.61 29.00
C SER A 91 -8.98 9.54 27.80
N GLN A 92 -8.33 10.70 27.77
CA GLN A 92 -8.41 11.69 26.68
C GLN A 92 -7.47 11.36 25.50
N TRP A 93 -6.67 10.30 25.58
CA TRP A 93 -5.70 9.95 24.54
C TRP A 93 -6.31 8.97 23.53
N SER A 94 -7.22 9.47 22.67
CA SER A 94 -7.55 8.77 21.43
C SER A 94 -6.37 8.94 20.47
N PRO A 95 -5.61 7.87 20.13
CA PRO A 95 -4.55 8.03 19.17
C PRO A 95 -5.16 8.55 17.86
N PRO A 96 -4.54 9.55 17.25
CA PRO A 96 -5.07 10.14 16.03
C PRO A 96 -5.32 9.06 14.96
N ARG A 97 -6.39 9.22 14.17
CA ARG A 97 -6.90 8.20 13.22
C ARG A 97 -5.82 7.66 12.26
N TYR A 98 -4.78 8.44 11.98
CA TYR A 98 -3.63 8.02 11.18
C TYR A 98 -2.74 6.97 11.85
N LEU A 99 -2.55 7.02 13.17
CA LEU A 99 -1.78 6.02 13.92
C LEU A 99 -2.49 4.66 13.94
N TRP A 100 -3.81 4.65 14.12
CA TRP A 100 -4.59 3.41 14.09
C TRP A 100 -4.60 2.76 12.70
N ARG A 101 -4.70 3.58 11.64
CA ARG A 101 -4.59 3.11 10.25
C ARG A 101 -3.17 2.64 9.91
N GLY A 102 -2.13 3.32 10.41
CA GLY A 102 -0.74 2.89 10.26
C GLY A 102 -0.45 1.54 10.92
N LEU A 103 -0.96 1.31 12.13
CA LEU A 103 -0.86 0.01 12.80
C LEU A 103 -1.60 -1.09 12.01
N SER A 104 -2.75 -0.76 11.43
CA SER A 104 -3.52 -1.68 10.57
C SER A 104 -2.71 -2.10 9.33
N VAL A 105 -1.95 -1.18 8.72
CA VAL A 105 -1.04 -1.48 7.60
C VAL A 105 0.06 -2.43 8.03
N LEU A 106 0.70 -2.22 9.19
CA LEU A 106 1.74 -3.13 9.70
C LEU A 106 1.19 -4.55 9.97
N ILE A 107 0.02 -4.66 10.60
CA ILE A 107 -0.63 -5.94 10.87
C ILE A 107 -1.01 -6.65 9.57
N LEU A 108 -1.60 -5.93 8.61
CA LEU A 108 -1.93 -6.47 7.28
C LEU A 108 -0.67 -6.88 6.52
N THR A 109 0.42 -6.12 6.62
CA THR A 109 1.69 -6.47 5.99
C THR A 109 2.21 -7.79 6.56
N GLY A 110 2.20 -7.96 7.89
CA GLY A 110 2.58 -9.21 8.55
C GLY A 110 1.67 -10.39 8.16
N GLN A 111 0.36 -10.18 8.09
CA GLN A 111 -0.59 -11.21 7.65
C GLN A 111 -0.40 -11.59 6.19
N VAL A 112 -0.21 -10.61 5.30
CA VAL A 112 0.03 -10.83 3.87
C VAL A 112 1.34 -11.58 3.66
N ILE A 113 2.41 -11.24 4.38
CA ILE A 113 3.69 -11.97 4.29
C ILE A 113 3.51 -13.43 4.71
N ILE A 114 2.91 -13.67 5.89
CA ILE A 114 2.68 -15.03 6.41
C ILE A 114 1.78 -15.86 5.49
N ARG A 115 0.73 -15.24 4.92
CA ARG A 115 -0.23 -15.92 4.03
C ARG A 115 0.29 -16.11 2.61
N THR A 116 1.10 -15.17 2.10
CA THR A 116 1.82 -15.33 0.83
C THR A 116 2.78 -16.53 0.91
N MET A 117 3.44 -16.73 2.06
CA MET A 117 4.28 -17.89 2.30
C MET A 117 3.50 -19.22 2.44
N ASN A 118 2.23 -19.18 2.85
CA ASN A 118 1.38 -20.38 3.00
C ASN A 118 0.63 -20.83 1.72
N CYS A 119 0.98 -20.25 0.55
CA CYS A 119 0.77 -20.78 -0.80
C CYS A 119 -0.59 -21.49 -1.09
N LYS A 120 -1.70 -20.77 -0.92
CA LYS A 120 -2.98 -21.10 -1.60
C LYS A 120 -3.30 -20.03 -2.65
N ILE A 121 -2.48 -19.96 -3.69
CA ILE A 121 -2.54 -18.89 -4.69
C ILE A 121 -3.52 -19.25 -5.82
N HIS A 122 -4.49 -18.38 -6.06
CA HIS A 122 -5.38 -18.46 -7.21
C HIS A 122 -4.69 -17.90 -8.46
N TRP A 123 -3.99 -18.76 -9.20
CA TRP A 123 -3.11 -18.35 -10.31
C TRP A 123 -3.82 -17.53 -11.40
N LYS A 124 -5.08 -17.87 -11.70
CA LYS A 124 -5.90 -17.14 -12.70
C LYS A 124 -6.12 -15.68 -12.31
N ASN A 125 -6.46 -15.41 -11.04
CA ASN A 125 -6.67 -14.05 -10.56
C ASN A 125 -5.35 -13.28 -10.53
N THR A 126 -4.25 -13.92 -10.12
CA THR A 126 -2.92 -13.29 -10.15
C THR A 126 -2.51 -12.89 -11.56
N LEU A 127 -2.74 -13.75 -12.57
CA LEU A 127 -2.41 -13.43 -13.96
C LEU A 127 -3.21 -12.24 -14.49
N GLN A 128 -4.50 -12.19 -14.17
CA GLN A 128 -5.37 -11.07 -14.57
C GLN A 128 -4.93 -9.75 -13.93
N GLN A 129 -4.50 -9.79 -12.66
CA GLN A 129 -3.93 -8.63 -12.00
C GLN A 129 -2.57 -8.26 -12.60
N LEU A 130 -1.74 -9.22 -12.96
CA LEU A 130 -0.43 -8.98 -13.57
C LEU A 130 -0.55 -8.26 -14.93
N GLU A 131 -1.50 -8.66 -15.78
CA GLU A 131 -1.81 -7.97 -17.04
C GLU A 131 -2.25 -6.52 -16.81
N ARG A 132 -2.98 -6.27 -15.72
CA ARG A 132 -3.43 -4.93 -15.36
C ARG A 132 -2.32 -4.05 -14.81
N VAL A 133 -1.44 -4.60 -13.98
CA VAL A 133 -0.34 -3.83 -13.38
C VAL A 133 0.75 -3.56 -14.41
N GLY A 134 1.18 -4.58 -15.15
CA GLY A 134 2.33 -4.49 -16.05
C GLY A 134 2.00 -3.83 -17.40
N PRO A 135 1.48 -4.59 -18.38
CA PRO A 135 1.23 -4.13 -19.74
C PRO A 135 0.42 -2.83 -19.82
N LYS A 136 -0.66 -2.71 -19.05
CA LYS A 136 -1.48 -1.49 -19.10
C LYS A 136 -0.70 -0.27 -18.60
N SER A 137 0.23 -0.41 -17.65
CA SER A 137 0.98 0.71 -17.05
C SER A 137 2.27 1.05 -17.77
N LEU A 138 2.74 0.15 -18.63
CA LEU A 138 3.97 0.28 -19.39
C LEU A 138 4.05 1.61 -20.15
N GLY A 139 3.01 1.98 -20.91
CA GLY A 139 3.05 3.19 -21.74
C GLY A 139 3.26 4.49 -20.94
N VAL A 140 2.59 4.64 -19.80
CA VAL A 140 2.74 5.83 -18.95
C VAL A 140 4.12 5.83 -18.29
N CYS A 141 4.59 4.68 -17.81
CA CYS A 141 5.91 4.57 -17.16
C CYS A 141 7.04 4.89 -18.14
N LEU A 142 7.00 4.36 -19.37
CA LEU A 142 8.01 4.63 -20.39
C LEU A 142 8.05 6.10 -20.77
N LEU A 143 6.88 6.71 -21.02
CA LEU A 143 6.80 8.12 -21.37
C LEU A 143 7.37 9.02 -20.26
N THR A 144 6.99 8.77 -19.01
CA THR A 144 7.53 9.51 -17.86
C THR A 144 9.05 9.31 -17.73
N SER A 145 9.54 8.07 -17.86
CA SER A 145 10.97 7.78 -17.76
C SER A 145 11.81 8.48 -18.85
N ALA A 146 11.27 8.60 -20.07
CA ALA A 146 11.93 9.32 -21.15
C ALA A 146 12.08 10.81 -20.85
N PHE A 147 11.02 11.47 -20.39
CA PHE A 147 11.08 12.89 -20.02
C PHE A 147 11.98 13.14 -18.81
N VAL A 148 11.97 12.25 -17.82
CA VAL A 148 12.90 12.32 -16.69
C VAL A 148 14.34 12.15 -17.17
N GLY A 149 14.61 11.20 -18.07
CA GLY A 149 15.90 11.02 -18.76
C GLY A 149 16.43 12.31 -19.39
N MET A 150 15.61 12.91 -20.24
CA MET A 150 15.93 14.16 -20.91
C MET A 150 16.20 15.31 -19.91
N ALA A 151 15.33 15.48 -18.91
CA ALA A 151 15.47 16.55 -17.91
C ALA A 151 16.75 16.41 -17.06
N PHE A 152 17.12 15.18 -16.69
CA PHE A 152 18.36 14.93 -15.95
C PHE A 152 19.60 15.12 -16.82
N THR A 153 19.55 14.69 -18.08
CA THR A 153 20.67 14.89 -19.02
C THR A 153 21.02 16.36 -19.17
N ILE A 154 20.04 17.25 -19.30
CA ILE A 154 20.26 18.70 -19.39
C ILE A 154 21.01 19.22 -18.16
N GLN A 155 20.66 18.74 -16.96
CA GLN A 155 21.30 19.17 -15.72
C GLN A 155 22.73 18.66 -15.59
N PHE A 156 22.92 17.35 -15.82
CA PHE A 156 24.23 16.71 -15.68
C PHE A 156 25.22 17.16 -16.76
N VAL A 157 24.82 17.21 -18.03
CA VAL A 157 25.72 17.63 -19.12
C VAL A 157 26.22 19.04 -18.87
N ARG A 158 25.33 19.99 -18.53
CA ARG A 158 25.73 21.38 -18.30
C ARG A 158 26.77 21.53 -17.19
N GLU A 159 26.61 20.79 -16.10
CA GLU A 159 27.52 20.89 -14.97
C GLU A 159 28.87 20.20 -15.26
N PHE A 160 28.85 19.05 -15.93
CA PHE A 160 30.08 18.35 -16.29
C PHE A 160 30.86 19.04 -17.41
N THR A 161 30.19 19.74 -18.34
CA THR A 161 30.86 20.56 -19.35
C THR A 161 31.62 21.71 -18.71
N ARG A 162 31.08 22.33 -17.66
CA ARG A 162 31.80 23.37 -16.90
C ARG A 162 33.07 22.84 -16.22
N LEU A 163 33.04 21.58 -15.79
CA LEU A 163 34.19 20.91 -15.18
C LEU A 163 35.15 20.28 -16.21
N GLY A 164 34.85 20.35 -17.50
CA GLY A 164 35.64 19.71 -18.56
C GLY A 164 35.53 18.18 -18.62
N LEU A 165 34.53 17.58 -17.95
CA LEU A 165 34.38 16.13 -17.75
C LEU A 165 33.31 15.48 -18.63
N ASN A 166 33.17 15.92 -19.89
CA ASN A 166 32.12 15.44 -20.80
C ASN A 166 32.09 13.91 -21.02
N ARG A 167 33.25 13.24 -20.93
CA ARG A 167 33.34 11.78 -21.12
C ARG A 167 32.81 10.96 -19.93
N SER A 168 32.63 11.57 -18.76
CA SER A 168 32.16 10.88 -17.55
C SER A 168 30.65 11.05 -17.31
N VAL A 169 29.98 11.87 -18.12
CA VAL A 169 28.55 12.19 -17.96
C VAL A 169 27.69 10.93 -18.05
N GLY A 170 27.95 10.09 -19.06
CA GLY A 170 27.20 8.85 -19.27
C GLY A 170 27.26 7.90 -18.07
N GLY A 171 28.45 7.72 -17.50
CA GLY A 171 28.64 6.88 -16.31
C GLY A 171 27.85 7.36 -15.09
N VAL A 172 27.92 8.66 -14.79
CA VAL A 172 27.20 9.24 -13.64
C VAL A 172 25.71 9.19 -13.84
N LEU A 173 25.24 9.50 -15.04
CA LEU A 173 23.83 9.42 -15.39
C LEU A 173 23.32 7.98 -15.22
N ALA A 174 24.03 7.00 -15.76
CA ALA A 174 23.63 5.61 -15.70
C ALA A 174 23.59 5.07 -14.25
N LEU A 175 24.56 5.47 -13.42
CA LEU A 175 24.56 5.17 -11.97
C LEU A 175 23.35 5.79 -11.26
N ALA A 176 23.03 7.07 -11.53
CA ALA A 176 21.88 7.74 -10.94
C ALA A 176 20.55 7.09 -11.35
N PHE A 177 20.44 6.72 -12.63
CA PHE A 177 19.29 6.01 -13.19
C PHE A 177 19.11 4.62 -12.57
N ALA A 178 20.18 3.84 -12.45
CA ALA A 178 20.10 2.49 -11.91
C ALA A 178 19.77 2.49 -10.41
N ARG A 179 20.44 3.34 -9.61
CA ARG A 179 20.37 3.25 -8.14
C ARG A 179 19.14 3.86 -7.52
N GLU A 180 18.67 4.99 -8.07
CA GLU A 180 17.63 5.81 -7.43
C GLU A 180 16.48 6.11 -8.39
N LEU A 181 16.79 6.72 -9.54
CA LEU A 181 15.76 7.34 -10.39
C LEU A 181 14.80 6.32 -11.00
N SER A 182 15.27 5.24 -11.60
CA SER A 182 14.37 4.30 -12.31
C SER A 182 13.41 3.58 -11.35
N PRO A 183 13.87 3.00 -10.23
CA PRO A 183 12.98 2.35 -9.27
C PRO A 183 11.96 3.31 -8.66
N VAL A 184 12.40 4.51 -8.27
CA VAL A 184 11.53 5.50 -7.60
C VAL A 184 10.51 6.08 -8.56
N VAL A 185 10.92 6.55 -9.75
CA VAL A 185 10.02 7.15 -10.74
C VAL A 185 8.95 6.14 -11.18
N THR A 186 9.36 4.90 -11.47
CA THR A 186 8.42 3.85 -11.87
C THR A 186 7.41 3.57 -10.76
N SER A 187 7.87 3.51 -9.51
CA SER A 187 7.01 3.23 -8.35
C SER A 187 6.03 4.36 -8.07
N ILE A 188 6.43 5.63 -8.22
CA ILE A 188 5.54 6.79 -8.06
C ILE A 188 4.40 6.75 -9.09
N VAL A 189 4.71 6.48 -10.35
CA VAL A 189 3.72 6.39 -11.43
C VAL A 189 2.74 5.24 -11.18
N VAL A 190 3.26 4.07 -10.79
CA VAL A 190 2.43 2.90 -10.51
C VAL A 190 1.60 3.07 -9.24
N ALA A 191 2.13 3.71 -8.19
CA ALA A 191 1.38 4.04 -6.98
C ALA A 191 0.17 4.94 -7.32
N GLY A 192 0.38 5.99 -8.11
CA GLY A 192 -0.69 6.89 -8.53
C GLY A 192 -1.77 6.19 -9.35
N ARG A 193 -1.40 5.32 -10.29
CA ARG A 193 -2.39 4.73 -11.20
C ARG A 193 -2.96 3.39 -10.72
N ILE A 194 -2.10 2.44 -10.37
CA ILE A 194 -2.52 1.10 -9.94
C ILE A 194 -2.88 1.09 -8.45
N GLY A 195 -2.12 1.80 -7.61
CA GLY A 195 -2.46 1.93 -6.18
C GLY A 195 -3.85 2.53 -5.97
N SER A 196 -4.14 3.64 -6.66
CA SER A 196 -5.48 4.23 -6.66
C SER A 196 -6.57 3.26 -7.13
N ALA A 197 -6.33 2.55 -8.24
CA ALA A 197 -7.29 1.60 -8.77
C ALA A 197 -7.57 0.46 -7.78
N PHE A 198 -6.54 -0.05 -7.09
CA PHE A 198 -6.70 -1.09 -6.09
C PHE A 198 -7.49 -0.62 -4.88
N ALA A 199 -7.19 0.57 -4.37
CA ALA A 199 -7.92 1.17 -3.25
C ALA A 199 -9.38 1.44 -3.60
N ALA A 200 -9.66 1.99 -4.79
CA ALA A 200 -11.02 2.28 -5.23
C ALA A 200 -11.86 1.01 -5.44
N GLU A 201 -11.28 -0.03 -6.05
CA GLU A 201 -11.97 -1.30 -6.30
C GLU A 201 -12.32 -2.01 -4.98
N LEU A 202 -11.37 -2.09 -4.05
CA LEU A 202 -11.62 -2.69 -2.73
C LEU A 202 -12.53 -1.83 -1.86
N GLY A 203 -12.39 -0.50 -1.90
CA GLY A 203 -13.27 0.41 -1.19
C GLY A 203 -14.71 0.28 -1.66
N THR A 204 -14.93 0.13 -2.96
CA THR A 204 -16.28 -0.09 -3.53
C THR A 204 -16.86 -1.44 -3.11
N MET A 205 -16.05 -2.50 -3.11
CA MET A 205 -16.45 -3.83 -2.61
C MET A 205 -16.78 -3.80 -1.12
N GLN A 206 -16.01 -3.05 -0.34
CA GLN A 206 -16.23 -2.90 1.11
C GLN A 206 -17.53 -2.15 1.41
N VAL A 207 -17.77 -1.03 0.72
CA VAL A 207 -18.99 -0.22 0.89
C VAL A 207 -20.24 -0.98 0.40
N SER A 208 -20.09 -1.88 -0.57
CA SER A 208 -21.19 -2.71 -1.09
C SER A 208 -21.38 -4.01 -0.32
N GLU A 209 -20.75 -4.19 0.85
CA GLU A 209 -20.80 -5.42 1.68
C GLU A 209 -20.38 -6.72 0.96
N GLN A 210 -19.70 -6.61 -0.19
CA GLN A 210 -19.24 -7.76 -0.97
C GLN A 210 -18.11 -8.49 -0.22
N THR A 211 -17.24 -7.73 0.47
CA THR A 211 -16.18 -8.30 1.31
C THR A 211 -16.74 -9.13 2.47
N ASP A 212 -17.85 -8.72 3.07
CA ASP A 212 -18.52 -9.44 4.16
C ASP A 212 -19.26 -10.67 3.65
N THR A 213 -19.86 -10.57 2.46
CA THR A 213 -20.46 -11.71 1.76
C THR A 213 -19.45 -12.85 1.57
N LEU A 214 -18.21 -12.53 1.17
CA LEU A 214 -17.15 -13.54 1.04
C LEU A 214 -16.84 -14.25 2.37
N ARG A 215 -16.84 -13.52 3.49
CA ARG A 215 -16.62 -14.11 4.83
C ARG A 215 -17.74 -15.08 5.21
N VAL A 216 -18.99 -14.76 4.88
CA VAL A 216 -20.15 -15.66 5.12
C VAL A 216 -20.06 -16.92 4.27
N LEU A 217 -19.50 -16.83 3.06
CA LEU A 217 -19.24 -17.98 2.18
C LEU A 217 -18.02 -18.83 2.62
N GLY A 218 -17.36 -18.47 3.73
CA GLY A 218 -16.23 -19.20 4.27
C GLY A 218 -14.89 -18.92 3.58
N ALA A 219 -14.82 -17.89 2.73
CA ALA A 219 -13.58 -17.47 2.09
C ALA A 219 -12.99 -16.23 2.80
N ASP A 220 -11.69 -16.27 3.09
CA ASP A 220 -11.00 -15.11 3.65
C ASP A 220 -10.79 -14.04 2.56
N PRO A 221 -11.33 -12.81 2.72
CA PRO A 221 -11.25 -11.77 1.69
C PRO A 221 -9.82 -11.30 1.44
N VAL A 222 -8.94 -11.38 2.44
CA VAL A 222 -7.52 -11.02 2.31
C VAL A 222 -6.82 -11.98 1.35
N ASP A 223 -7.06 -13.28 1.46
CA ASP A 223 -6.43 -14.29 0.62
C ASP A 223 -6.93 -14.23 -0.82
N TYR A 224 -8.22 -13.95 -1.00
CA TYR A 224 -8.85 -13.94 -2.32
C TYR A 224 -8.62 -12.64 -3.10
N LEU A 225 -8.60 -11.49 -2.41
CA LEU A 225 -8.54 -10.17 -3.06
C LEU A 225 -7.16 -9.51 -2.96
N VAL A 226 -6.50 -9.58 -1.80
CA VAL A 226 -5.26 -8.81 -1.52
C VAL A 226 -4.03 -9.57 -2.02
N THR A 227 -3.86 -10.83 -1.62
CA THR A 227 -2.70 -11.66 -1.99
C THR A 227 -2.38 -11.70 -3.50
N PRO A 228 -3.35 -11.93 -4.43
CA PRO A 228 -3.04 -11.95 -5.86
C PRO A 228 -2.58 -10.60 -6.39
N ARG A 229 -3.07 -9.48 -5.83
CA ARG A 229 -2.66 -8.12 -6.23
C ARG A 229 -1.24 -7.80 -5.78
N VAL A 230 -0.88 -8.23 -4.57
CA VAL A 230 0.47 -8.05 -4.02
C VAL A 230 1.49 -8.85 -4.82
N LEU A 231 1.19 -10.13 -5.12
CA LEU A 231 2.06 -10.94 -5.97
C LEU A 231 2.21 -10.35 -7.38
N ALA A 232 1.11 -9.92 -7.98
CA ALA A 232 1.14 -9.30 -9.30
C ALA A 232 1.99 -8.02 -9.34
N SER A 233 1.90 -7.15 -8.33
CA SER A 233 2.70 -5.91 -8.30
C SER A 233 4.18 -6.15 -7.98
N CYS A 234 4.48 -7.09 -7.08
CA CYS A 234 5.85 -7.50 -6.78
C CYS A 234 6.58 -8.04 -8.00
N ILE A 235 5.87 -8.79 -8.86
CA ILE A 235 6.44 -9.34 -10.09
C ILE A 235 6.48 -8.27 -11.19
N ALA A 236 5.43 -7.47 -11.38
CA ALA A 236 5.36 -6.50 -12.46
C ALA A 236 6.39 -5.35 -12.34
N LEU A 237 6.57 -4.79 -11.12
CA LEU A 237 7.42 -3.61 -10.94
C LEU A 237 8.89 -3.77 -11.34
N PRO A 238 9.61 -4.86 -11.05
CA PRO A 238 10.99 -5.01 -11.49
C PRO A 238 11.12 -5.03 -13.01
N PHE A 239 10.20 -5.69 -13.72
CA PHE A 239 10.20 -5.67 -15.19
C PHE A 239 9.91 -4.26 -15.74
N LEU A 240 8.96 -3.53 -15.15
CA LEU A 240 8.68 -2.15 -15.54
C LEU A 240 9.89 -1.24 -15.29
N THR A 241 10.57 -1.42 -14.15
CA THR A 241 11.73 -0.61 -13.78
C THR A 241 12.89 -0.80 -14.74
N LEU A 242 13.16 -2.04 -15.18
CA LEU A 242 14.19 -2.32 -16.19
C LEU A 242 13.84 -1.66 -17.53
N MET A 243 12.59 -1.73 -17.96
CA MET A 243 12.14 -1.08 -19.19
C MET A 243 12.28 0.45 -19.09
N CYS A 244 11.86 1.05 -17.98
CA CYS A 244 12.06 2.48 -17.71
C CYS A 244 13.54 2.89 -17.69
N PHE A 245 14.42 2.05 -17.14
CA PHE A 245 15.87 2.30 -17.15
C PHE A 245 16.41 2.36 -18.58
N THR A 246 16.06 1.38 -19.41
CA THR A 246 16.53 1.34 -20.82
C THR A 246 16.03 2.52 -21.63
N VAL A 247 14.74 2.88 -21.51
CA VAL A 247 14.13 4.01 -22.23
C VAL A 247 14.63 5.35 -21.70
N GLY A 248 14.79 5.49 -20.38
CA GLY A 248 15.37 6.67 -19.74
C GLY A 248 16.80 6.91 -20.23
N MET A 249 17.64 5.87 -20.27
CA MET A 249 19.00 5.94 -20.80
C MET A 249 19.05 6.22 -22.31
N ALA A 250 18.18 5.59 -23.10
CA ALA A 250 18.08 5.84 -24.54
C ALA A 250 17.69 7.29 -24.85
N SER A 251 16.67 7.83 -24.17
CA SER A 251 16.23 9.22 -24.36
C SER A 251 17.33 10.22 -23.98
N SER A 252 18.06 9.92 -22.91
CA SER A 252 19.19 10.71 -22.43
C SER A 252 20.33 10.77 -23.46
N ALA A 253 20.69 9.62 -24.03
CA ALA A 253 21.74 9.54 -25.04
C ALA A 253 21.35 10.29 -26.33
N LEU A 254 20.10 10.16 -26.78
CA LEU A 254 19.59 10.88 -27.95
C LEU A 254 19.62 12.41 -27.75
N LEU A 255 19.23 12.89 -26.57
CA LEU A 255 19.24 14.32 -26.27
C LEU A 255 20.67 14.88 -26.20
N ALA A 256 21.58 14.15 -25.55
CA ALA A 256 22.97 14.58 -25.40
C ALA A 256 23.70 14.70 -26.75
N ASP A 257 23.41 13.80 -27.70
CA ASP A 257 23.92 13.87 -29.06
C ASP A 257 23.30 15.05 -29.83
N GLY A 258 21.97 15.17 -29.83
CA GLY A 258 21.26 16.17 -30.62
C GLY A 258 21.44 17.63 -30.14
N VAL A 259 21.58 17.85 -28.83
CA VAL A 259 21.64 19.21 -28.25
C VAL A 259 23.05 19.62 -27.85
N TYR A 260 23.84 18.70 -27.33
CA TYR A 260 25.16 19.00 -26.75
C TYR A 260 26.33 18.48 -27.60
N GLY A 261 26.06 17.77 -28.71
CA GLY A 261 27.09 17.25 -29.61
C GLY A 261 27.97 16.17 -28.97
N ILE A 262 27.50 15.52 -27.90
CA ILE A 262 28.22 14.42 -27.25
C ILE A 262 27.77 13.11 -27.91
N SER A 263 28.69 12.47 -28.64
CA SER A 263 28.38 11.22 -29.34
C SER A 263 27.77 10.16 -28.41
N ILE A 264 26.69 9.54 -28.88
CA ILE A 264 25.98 8.43 -28.20
C ILE A 264 26.95 7.33 -27.75
N ASN A 265 27.96 7.00 -28.57
CA ASN A 265 28.94 5.96 -28.25
C ASN A 265 29.75 6.29 -27.00
N ILE A 266 30.10 7.57 -26.78
CA ILE A 266 30.85 8.00 -25.60
C ILE A 266 29.99 7.83 -24.34
N ILE A 267 28.70 8.15 -24.44
CA ILE A 267 27.75 8.05 -23.33
C ILE A 267 27.53 6.59 -22.96
N LEU A 268 27.28 5.73 -23.95
CA LEU A 268 27.03 4.31 -23.73
C LEU A 268 28.27 3.58 -23.22
N ASP A 269 29.46 3.88 -23.77
CA ASP A 269 30.71 3.29 -23.30
C ASP A 269 31.05 3.73 -21.86
N SER A 270 30.83 5.02 -21.55
CA SER A 270 30.97 5.56 -20.19
C SER A 270 29.97 4.92 -19.21
N ALA A 271 28.72 4.74 -19.63
CA ALA A 271 27.68 4.07 -18.86
C ALA A 271 28.04 2.61 -18.57
N GLN A 272 28.49 1.87 -19.59
CA GLN A 272 28.88 0.47 -19.46
C GLN A 272 30.09 0.28 -18.52
N ARG A 273 31.07 1.19 -18.56
CA ARG A 273 32.22 1.17 -17.66
C ARG A 273 31.86 1.51 -16.21
N ALA A 274 30.85 2.34 -15.99
CA ALA A 274 30.44 2.77 -14.66
C ALA A 274 29.45 1.79 -13.99
N LEU A 275 28.55 1.18 -14.75
CA LEU A 275 27.55 0.25 -14.21
C LEU A 275 28.19 -1.06 -13.77
N LYS A 276 27.84 -1.49 -12.55
CA LYS A 276 28.11 -2.84 -12.08
C LYS A 276 26.84 -3.68 -12.12
N SER A 277 26.98 -4.99 -12.30
CA SER A 277 25.83 -5.92 -12.26
C SER A 277 25.02 -5.80 -10.96
N TRP A 278 25.70 -5.48 -9.85
CA TRP A 278 25.08 -5.22 -8.55
C TRP A 278 24.12 -4.02 -8.55
N ASP A 279 24.38 -2.98 -9.34
CA ASP A 279 23.52 -1.80 -9.42
C ASP A 279 22.16 -2.16 -10.05
N ILE A 280 22.15 -3.08 -11.02
CA ILE A 280 20.91 -3.56 -11.65
C ILE A 280 20.14 -4.49 -10.70
N ILE A 281 20.84 -5.43 -10.05
CA ILE A 281 20.22 -6.37 -9.10
C ILE A 281 19.60 -5.61 -7.92
N SER A 282 20.31 -4.64 -7.34
CA SER A 282 19.78 -3.82 -6.25
C SER A 282 18.57 -2.98 -6.69
N ALA A 283 18.56 -2.44 -7.91
CA ALA A 283 17.40 -1.77 -8.50
C ALA A 283 16.17 -2.68 -8.59
N MET A 284 16.37 -3.93 -9.04
CA MET A 284 15.29 -4.93 -9.13
C MET A 284 14.74 -5.26 -7.73
N ILE A 285 15.61 -5.52 -6.75
CA ILE A 285 15.18 -5.82 -5.38
C ILE A 285 14.42 -4.64 -4.77
N LYS A 286 14.92 -3.41 -4.93
CA LYS A 286 14.22 -2.19 -4.48
C LYS A 286 12.82 -2.10 -5.10
N SER A 287 12.72 -2.25 -6.42
CA SER A 287 11.43 -2.16 -7.12
C SER A 287 10.43 -3.24 -6.69
N GLN A 288 10.89 -4.44 -6.34
CA GLN A 288 10.05 -5.49 -5.80
C GLN A 288 9.47 -5.10 -4.43
N VAL A 289 10.30 -4.52 -3.54
CA VAL A 289 9.86 -4.01 -2.24
C VAL A 289 8.86 -2.86 -2.41
N PHE A 290 9.11 -1.92 -3.33
CA PHE A 290 8.16 -0.84 -3.62
C PHE A 290 6.81 -1.38 -4.13
N GLY A 291 6.84 -2.43 -4.96
CA GLY A 291 5.63 -3.08 -5.47
C GLY A 291 4.81 -3.75 -4.35
N ALA A 292 5.49 -4.33 -3.36
CA ALA A 292 4.85 -4.86 -2.16
C ALA A 292 4.21 -3.75 -1.32
N ILE A 293 4.95 -2.66 -1.07
CA ILE A 293 4.45 -1.52 -0.27
C ILE A 293 3.21 -0.92 -0.92
N ILE A 294 3.26 -0.60 -2.23
CA ILE A 294 2.13 0.01 -2.95
C ILE A 294 0.88 -0.85 -2.84
N SER A 295 1.00 -2.14 -3.12
CA SER A 295 -0.15 -3.05 -3.13
C SER A 295 -0.72 -3.27 -1.73
N VAL A 296 0.12 -3.49 -0.73
CA VAL A 296 -0.33 -3.72 0.66
C VAL A 296 -0.99 -2.47 1.22
N VAL A 297 -0.36 -1.30 1.08
CA VAL A 297 -0.92 -0.04 1.56
C VAL A 297 -2.24 0.26 0.84
N SER A 298 -2.27 0.16 -0.49
CA SER A 298 -3.49 0.44 -1.26
C SER A 298 -4.64 -0.50 -0.92
N CYS A 299 -4.35 -1.79 -0.73
CA CYS A 299 -5.37 -2.76 -0.33
C CYS A 299 -5.84 -2.53 1.10
N ALA A 300 -4.94 -2.20 2.03
CA ALA A 300 -5.28 -1.89 3.41
C ALA A 300 -6.24 -0.70 3.53
N TRP A 301 -5.97 0.37 2.80
CA TRP A 301 -6.86 1.53 2.74
C TRP A 301 -8.19 1.22 2.05
N GLY A 302 -8.19 0.37 1.01
CA GLY A 302 -9.41 -0.11 0.37
C GLY A 302 -10.33 -0.88 1.33
N VAL A 303 -9.82 -1.91 2.02
CA VAL A 303 -10.64 -2.75 2.92
C VAL A 303 -11.10 -2.06 4.20
N THR A 304 -10.45 -0.94 4.58
CA THR A 304 -10.83 -0.13 5.77
C THR A 304 -11.67 1.09 5.40
N THR A 305 -12.14 1.17 4.15
CA THR A 305 -12.98 2.27 3.69
C THR A 305 -14.37 2.23 4.32
N LEU A 306 -14.85 3.41 4.74
CA LEU A 306 -16.16 3.63 5.35
C LEU A 306 -16.77 4.90 4.73
N GLY A 307 -18.10 5.03 4.74
CA GLY A 307 -18.77 6.29 4.37
C GLY A 307 -19.15 6.43 2.89
N GLY A 308 -19.55 5.34 2.24
CA GLY A 308 -20.13 5.40 0.89
C GLY A 308 -19.13 5.79 -0.20
N ALA A 309 -19.64 6.30 -1.33
CA ALA A 309 -18.81 6.71 -2.48
C ALA A 309 -17.81 7.83 -2.14
N LYS A 310 -18.16 8.77 -1.25
CA LYS A 310 -17.25 9.82 -0.78
C LYS A 310 -16.06 9.23 -0.03
N GLY A 311 -16.31 8.26 0.86
CA GLY A 311 -15.28 7.54 1.58
C GLY A 311 -14.30 6.80 0.67
N VAL A 312 -14.78 6.22 -0.44
CA VAL A 312 -13.93 5.56 -1.44
C VAL A 312 -12.93 6.54 -2.05
N GLY A 313 -13.38 7.74 -2.41
CA GLY A 313 -12.50 8.79 -2.94
C GLY A 313 -11.42 9.22 -1.93
N GLU A 314 -11.82 9.51 -0.68
CA GLU A 314 -10.89 9.92 0.39
C GLU A 314 -9.87 8.84 0.72
N SER A 315 -10.29 7.57 0.81
CA SER A 315 -9.40 6.44 1.03
C SER A 315 -8.45 6.24 -0.14
N THR A 316 -8.91 6.44 -1.38
CA THR A 316 -8.06 6.31 -2.58
C THR A 316 -6.93 7.32 -2.57
N THR A 317 -7.24 8.59 -2.33
CA THR A 317 -6.21 9.64 -2.25
C THR A 317 -5.25 9.41 -1.10
N SER A 318 -5.78 9.04 0.08
CA SER A 318 -4.95 8.76 1.26
C SER A 318 -4.02 7.55 1.04
N ALA A 319 -4.51 6.52 0.36
CA ALA A 319 -3.72 5.35 0.01
C ALA A 319 -2.49 5.69 -0.85
N VAL A 320 -2.67 6.55 -1.85
CA VAL A 320 -1.57 7.00 -2.72
C VAL A 320 -0.55 7.78 -1.92
N VAL A 321 -0.99 8.77 -1.13
CA VAL A 321 -0.08 9.62 -0.33
C VAL A 321 0.73 8.77 0.65
N VAL A 322 0.08 7.87 1.39
CA VAL A 322 0.76 6.98 2.34
C VAL A 322 1.71 6.01 1.61
N SER A 323 1.34 5.52 0.43
CA SER A 323 2.21 4.68 -0.38
C SER A 323 3.47 5.44 -0.83
N LEU A 324 3.33 6.70 -1.27
CA LEU A 324 4.45 7.54 -1.68
C LEU A 324 5.41 7.83 -0.53
N VAL A 325 4.89 8.19 0.66
CA VAL A 325 5.70 8.37 1.86
C VAL A 325 6.41 7.07 2.23
N GLY A 326 5.70 5.94 2.18
CA GLY A 326 6.28 4.61 2.42
C GLY A 326 7.40 4.24 1.46
N ILE A 327 7.24 4.57 0.16
CA ILE A 327 8.28 4.35 -0.87
C ILE A 327 9.53 5.16 -0.53
N PHE A 328 9.41 6.45 -0.20
CA PHE A 328 10.58 7.26 0.12
C PHE A 328 11.32 6.79 1.39
N ILE A 329 10.58 6.38 2.42
CA ILE A 329 11.18 5.82 3.64
C ILE A 329 11.91 4.51 3.32
N ALA A 330 11.28 3.63 2.54
CA ALA A 330 11.87 2.36 2.14
C ALA A 330 13.08 2.57 1.22
N ASP A 331 13.04 3.55 0.32
CA ASP A 331 14.15 3.87 -0.56
C ASP A 331 15.37 4.32 0.23
N PHE A 332 15.19 5.24 1.19
CA PHE A 332 16.25 5.65 2.10
C PHE A 332 16.84 4.46 2.87
N ALA A 333 15.99 3.62 3.47
CA ALA A 333 16.42 2.46 4.24
C ALA A 333 17.19 1.44 3.39
N LEU A 334 16.71 1.16 2.17
CA LEU A 334 17.35 0.21 1.25
C LEU A 334 18.64 0.78 0.66
N SER A 335 18.68 2.07 0.32
CA SER A 335 19.92 2.75 -0.11
C SER A 335 20.99 2.70 0.98
N TYR A 336 20.61 3.00 2.23
CA TYR A 336 21.51 2.88 3.37
C TYR A 336 22.04 1.45 3.52
N CYS A 337 21.17 0.44 3.46
CA CYS A 337 21.54 -0.96 3.62
C CYS A 337 22.49 -1.45 2.51
N PHE A 338 22.16 -1.15 1.24
CA PHE A 338 22.93 -1.64 0.09
C PHE A 338 24.25 -0.90 -0.12
N PHE A 339 24.33 0.40 0.20
CA PHE A 339 25.53 1.20 -0.10
C PHE A 339 26.43 1.49 1.11
N GLN A 340 25.96 1.36 2.36
CA GLN A 340 26.79 1.57 3.56
C GLN A 340 27.02 0.31 4.43
N GLY A 341 26.13 -0.70 4.38
CA GLY A 341 26.16 -1.81 5.36
C GLY A 341 26.53 -3.19 4.78
N ALA A 342 25.75 -3.68 3.81
CA ALA A 342 25.81 -5.09 3.37
C ALA A 342 26.35 -5.29 1.95
N GLY A 343 26.34 -4.25 1.11
CA GLY A 343 26.73 -4.36 -0.29
C GLY A 343 28.19 -4.72 -0.50
N ASP A 344 29.11 -4.30 0.37
CA ASP A 344 30.53 -4.63 0.23
C ASP A 344 30.87 -6.05 0.74
N SER A 345 30.09 -6.61 1.69
CA SER A 345 30.23 -8.02 2.07
C SER A 345 29.60 -8.97 1.04
N LEU A 346 28.44 -8.62 0.45
CA LEU A 346 27.81 -9.42 -0.60
C LEU A 346 28.57 -9.34 -1.94
N LYS A 347 29.14 -8.17 -2.28
CA LYS A 347 30.06 -8.02 -3.41
C LYS A 347 31.30 -8.91 -3.31
N ASN A 348 31.76 -9.22 -2.11
CA ASN A 348 32.95 -10.04 -1.91
C ASN A 348 32.65 -11.54 -1.95
N CYS A 349 31.37 -11.94 -1.88
CA CYS A 349 30.92 -13.34 -1.96
C CYS A 349 30.39 -13.76 -3.34
N MET A 350 30.25 -12.82 -4.29
CA MET A 350 29.72 -13.05 -5.64
C MET A 350 30.77 -12.72 -6.69
#